data_AF-A0A8J3DFE0-F1
#
_entry.id   AF-A0A8J3DFE0-F1
#
_cell.length_a   1.000
_cell.length_b   1.000
_cell.length_c   1.000
_cell.angle_alpha   90.00
_cell.angle_beta   90.00
_cell.angle_gamma   90.00
#
_symmetry.space_group_name_H-M   'P 1'
#
loop_
_entity.id
_entity.type
_entity.pdbx_description
1 polymer ?
#
loop_
_entity_poly.entity_id
_entity_poly.type
_entity_poly.pdbx_seq_one_letter_code
_entity_poly.pdbx_strand_id
1 'polypeptide(L)'
;MKTTLDIADDLLIKEKLVATKRHTTLKALVEHALKREILSDEPTTVTDDNLIEIGSRGLPQYKRLVTTKRVASETIYERMEEEGI
;
A
#
# COMPACT_ATOMS: atom_id res chain seq x y z
N MET A 1 14.74 -14.93 -0.29
CA MET A 1 15.14 -15.80 -1.42
C MET A 1 15.77 -14.92 -2.50
N LYS A 2 16.81 -15.38 -3.22
CA LYS A 2 17.41 -14.63 -4.33
C LYS A 2 16.97 -15.27 -5.63
N THR A 3 16.50 -14.45 -6.57
CA THR A 3 16.01 -14.89 -7.89
C THR A 3 16.71 -14.07 -8.97
N THR A 4 16.99 -14.70 -10.10
CA THR A 4 17.55 -14.04 -11.29
C THR A 4 16.45 -13.94 -12.34
N LEU A 5 16.38 -12.80 -13.04
CA LEU A 5 15.36 -12.50 -14.05
C LEU A 5 16.07 -12.04 -15.32
N ASP A 6 15.77 -12.69 -16.45
CA ASP A 6 16.33 -12.31 -17.75
C ASP A 6 15.44 -11.22 -18.38
N ILE A 7 16.05 -10.07 -18.68
CA ILE A 7 15.40 -8.93 -19.32
C ILE A 7 16.30 -8.30 -20.38
N ALA A 8 15.69 -7.65 -21.37
CA ALA A 8 16.43 -6.94 -22.41
C ALA A 8 17.25 -5.77 -21.81
N ASP A 9 18.46 -5.57 -22.33
CA ASP A 9 19.39 -4.55 -21.83
C ASP A 9 18.80 -3.13 -21.91
N ASP A 10 18.10 -2.81 -23.01
CA ASP A 10 17.44 -1.52 -23.19
C ASP A 10 16.41 -1.24 -22.09
N LEU A 11 15.70 -2.28 -21.64
CA LEU A 11 14.72 -2.19 -20.56
C LEU A 11 15.43 -2.01 -19.22
N LEU A 12 16.50 -2.77 -18.96
CA LEU A 12 17.29 -2.64 -17.74
C LEU A 12 17.88 -1.23 -17.58
N ILE A 13 18.38 -0.64 -18.67
CA ILE A 13 18.95 0.72 -18.67
C ILE A 13 17.85 1.75 -18.34
N LYS A 14 16.71 1.66 -19.02
CA LYS A 14 15.58 2.57 -18.78
C LYS A 14 15.09 2.51 -17.34
N GLU A 15 14.91 1.32 -16.79
CA GLU A 15 14.41 1.14 -15.43
C GLU A 15 15.41 1.61 -14.36
N LYS A 16 16.72 1.41 -14.58
CA LYS A 16 17.75 1.98 -13.69
C LYS A 16 17.67 3.50 -13.61
N LEU A 17 17.46 4.17 -14.75
CA LEU A 17 17.32 5.63 -14.81
C LEU A 17 16.07 6.08 -14.05
N VAL A 18 14.95 5.35 -14.16
CA VAL A 18 13.73 5.61 -13.39
C VAL A 18 13.98 5.44 -11.89
N ALA A 19 14.67 4.38 -11.47
CA ALA A 19 14.99 4.14 -10.07
C ALA A 19 15.82 5.30 -9.49
N THR A 20 16.85 5.76 -10.21
CA THR A 20 17.64 6.94 -9.81
C THR A 20 16.79 8.20 -9.68
N LYS A 21 15.91 8.48 -10.66
CA LYS A 21 15.00 9.64 -10.61
C LYS A 21 14.05 9.62 -9.42
N ARG A 22 13.64 8.43 -8.98
CA ARG A 22 12.73 8.23 -7.84
C ARG A 22 13.48 8.06 -6.51
N HIS A 23 14.80 8.26 -6.48
CA HIS A 23 15.65 8.03 -5.31
C HIS A 23 15.43 6.65 -4.66
N THR A 24 15.28 5.62 -5.49
CA THR A 24 15.02 4.24 -5.06
C THR A 24 15.93 3.26 -5.80
N THR A 25 15.85 1.98 -5.45
CA THR A 25 16.64 0.92 -6.07
C THR A 25 15.81 0.15 -7.10
N LEU A 26 16.48 -0.39 -8.13
CA LEU A 26 15.82 -1.27 -9.11
C LEU A 26 15.17 -2.47 -8.42
N LYS A 27 15.82 -3.03 -7.39
CA LYS A 27 15.27 -4.12 -6.58
C LYS A 27 13.92 -3.73 -5.95
N ALA A 28 13.84 -2.57 -5.29
CA ALA A 28 12.61 -2.11 -4.65
C ALA A 28 11.50 -1.84 -5.68
N LEU A 29 11.86 -1.30 -6.85
CA LEU A 29 10.93 -1.07 -7.96
C LEU A 29 10.35 -2.40 -8.46
N VAL A 30 11.20 -3.40 -8.71
CA VAL A 30 10.78 -4.74 -9.17
C VAL A 30 9.94 -5.45 -8.10
N GLU A 31 10.34 -5.42 -6.83
CA GLU A 31 9.55 -5.99 -5.73
C GLU A 31 8.16 -5.35 -5.63
N HIS A 32 8.07 -4.03 -5.75
CA HIS A 32 6.78 -3.34 -5.76
C HIS A 32 5.93 -3.76 -6.98
N ALA A 33 6.52 -3.84 -8.17
CA ALA A 33 5.81 -4.22 -9.38
C ALA A 33 5.25 -5.65 -9.26
N LEU A 34 6.05 -6.60 -8.76
CA LEU A 34 5.65 -7.98 -8.53
C LEU A 34 4.55 -8.09 -7.48
N LYS A 35 4.65 -7.35 -6.37
CA LYS A 35 3.58 -7.29 -5.36
C LYS A 35 2.27 -6.80 -5.97
N ARG A 36 2.33 -5.75 -6.80
CA ARG A 36 1.15 -5.23 -7.49
C ARG A 36 0.57 -6.27 -8.45
N GLU A 37 1.40 -7.00 -9.19
CA GLU A 37 0.93 -8.02 -10.12
C GLU A 37 0.21 -9.16 -9.40
N ILE A 38 0.80 -9.68 -8.32
CA ILE A 38 0.21 -10.76 -7.51
C ILE A 38 -1.12 -10.31 -6.89
N LEU A 39 -1.21 -9.05 -6.44
CA LEU A 39 -2.42 -8.50 -5.82
C LEU A 39 -3.48 -8.05 -6.84
N SER A 40 -3.11 -7.79 -8.10
CA SER A 40 -4.06 -7.34 -9.14
C SER A 40 -5.00 -8.45 -9.63
N ASP A 41 -4.73 -9.71 -9.27
CA ASP A 41 -5.65 -10.83 -9.50
C ASP A 41 -6.82 -10.83 -8.49
N GLU A 42 -6.72 -10.05 -7.42
CA GLU A 42 -7.89 -9.63 -6.65
C GLU A 42 -8.42 -8.34 -7.28
N PRO A 43 -9.68 -8.29 -7.75
CA PRO A 43 -10.28 -7.02 -8.12
C PRO A 43 -10.32 -6.15 -6.87
N THR A 44 -9.33 -5.27 -6.72
CA THR A 44 -9.41 -4.14 -5.79
C THR A 44 -10.37 -3.14 -6.42
N THR A 45 -11.64 -3.53 -6.57
CA THR A 45 -12.74 -2.58 -6.76
C THR A 45 -13.06 -2.00 -5.40
N VAL A 46 -12.14 -1.20 -4.88
CA VAL A 46 -12.53 -0.13 -3.97
C VAL A 46 -12.44 1.12 -4.82
N THR A 47 -13.51 1.43 -5.53
CA THR A 47 -13.73 2.76 -6.09
C THR A 47 -13.76 3.74 -4.92
N ASP A 48 -12.59 4.30 -4.61
CA ASP A 48 -12.33 5.28 -3.53
C ASP A 48 -13.16 6.57 -3.64
N ASP A 49 -13.78 6.83 -4.80
CA ASP A 49 -14.62 8.01 -5.06
C ASP A 49 -15.77 8.17 -4.06
N ASN A 50 -16.15 7.09 -3.36
CA ASN A 50 -17.21 7.14 -2.36
C ASN A 50 -16.75 7.09 -0.90
N LEU A 51 -15.44 7.00 -0.63
CA LEU A 51 -14.89 6.89 0.73
C LEU A 51 -14.39 8.22 1.29
N ILE A 52 -14.27 9.26 0.47
CA ILE A 52 -13.73 10.56 0.87
C ILE A 52 -14.84 11.63 0.77
N GLU A 53 -14.99 12.44 1.82
CA GLU A 53 -15.85 13.62 1.88
C GLU A 53 -15.03 14.87 2.23
N ILE A 54 -15.44 16.05 1.74
CA ILE A 54 -14.77 17.30 2.11
C ILE A 54 -15.39 17.80 3.41
N GLY A 55 -14.59 17.82 4.48
CA GLY A 55 -15.02 18.32 5.78
C GLY A 55 -15.18 19.84 5.81
N SER A 56 -15.74 20.37 6.91
CA SER A 56 -16.03 21.80 7.10
C SER A 56 -14.83 22.75 6.98
N ARG A 57 -13.61 22.23 7.04
CA ARG A 57 -12.35 22.97 6.86
C ARG A 57 -11.78 22.90 5.44
N GLY A 58 -12.51 22.32 4.49
CA GLY A 58 -12.07 22.14 3.10
C GLY A 58 -11.04 21.03 2.89
N LEU A 59 -10.79 20.20 3.91
CA LEU A 59 -9.84 19.08 3.84
C LEU A 59 -10.58 17.76 3.55
N PRO A 60 -10.01 16.86 2.73
CA PRO A 60 -10.58 15.53 2.52
C PRO A 60 -10.54 14.72 3.82
N GLN A 61 -11.66 14.07 4.14
CA GLN A 61 -11.86 13.21 5.30
C GLN A 61 -12.46 11.88 4.84
N TYR A 62 -12.09 10.79 5.49
CA TYR A 62 -12.72 9.50 5.21
C TYR A 62 -14.14 9.46 5.78
N LYS A 63 -15.11 9.05 4.97
CA LYS A 63 -16.47 8.76 5.43
C LYS A 63 -16.40 7.70 6.51
N ARG A 64 -17.07 7.94 7.64
CA ARG A 64 -17.15 6.97 8.73
C ARG A 64 -17.94 5.75 8.24
N LEU A 65 -17.26 4.63 7.98
CA LEU A 65 -17.94 3.34 7.80
C LEU A 65 -18.67 3.00 9.10
N VAL A 66 -19.98 2.83 9.04
CA VAL A 66 -20.83 2.48 10.18
C VAL A 66 -20.46 1.09 10.75
N THR A 67 -19.75 0.27 9.96
CA THR A 67 -19.38 -1.12 10.27
C THR A 67 -18.14 -1.27 11.14
N THR A 68 -17.32 -0.24 11.33
CA THR A 68 -16.14 -0.36 12.20
C THR A 68 -16.55 -0.12 13.66
N LYS A 69 -16.56 -1.20 14.44
CA LYS A 69 -16.64 -1.16 15.91
C LYS A 69 -15.61 -0.13 16.40
N ARG A 70 -16.07 0.90 17.12
CA ARG A 70 -15.16 1.90 17.69
C ARG A 70 -14.16 1.17 18.59
N VAL A 71 -12.90 1.20 18.20
CA VAL A 71 -11.80 0.72 19.05
C VAL A 71 -11.52 1.84 20.05
N ALA A 72 -11.96 1.65 21.29
CA ALA A 72 -11.57 2.51 22.39
C ALA A 72 -10.19 2.11 22.89
N SER A 73 -9.51 2.99 23.62
CA SER A 73 -8.21 2.70 24.24
C SER A 73 -8.27 1.44 25.12
N GLU A 74 -9.39 1.21 25.78
CA GLU A 74 -9.67 -0.01 26.58
C GLU A 74 -9.52 -1.29 25.74
N THR A 75 -10.08 -1.30 24.51
CA THR A 75 -9.96 -2.45 23.60
C THR A 75 -8.52 -2.69 23.13
N ILE A 76 -7.67 -1.65 23.15
CA ILE A 76 -6.25 -1.77 22.80
C ILE A 76 -5.51 -2.43 23.97
N TYR A 77 -5.76 -1.98 25.21
CA TYR A 77 -5.14 -2.55 26.40
C TYR A 77 -5.53 -4.02 26.63
N GLU A 78 -6.80 -4.38 26.42
CA GLU A 78 -7.25 -5.79 26.50
C GLU A 78 -6.51 -6.68 25.51
N ARG A 79 -6.30 -6.23 24.27
CA ARG A 79 -5.53 -6.99 23.27
C ARG A 79 -4.05 -7.08 23.60
N MET A 80 -3.46 -6.03 24.17
CA MET A 80 -2.06 -6.04 24.60
C MET A 80 -1.85 -7.07 25.71
N GLU A 81 -2.79 -7.15 26.65
CA GLU A 81 -2.79 -8.15 27.72
C GLU A 81 -2.98 -9.59 27.19
N GLU A 82 -3.85 -9.80 26.20
CA GLU A 82 -4.00 -11.10 25.51
C GLU A 82 -2.74 -11.51 24.73
N GLU A 83 -2.03 -10.57 24.12
CA GLU A 83 -0.81 -10.83 23.34
C GLU A 83 0.47 -10.85 24.19
N GLY A 84 0.38 -10.55 25.50
CA GLY A 84 1.49 -10.58 26.43
C GLY A 84 2.53 -9.47 26.22
N ILE A 85 2.09 -8.31 25.73
CA ILE A 85 2.91 -7.10 25.51
C ILE A 85 2.50 -5.99 26.48
#